data_AF-A0A3M0Z654-F1
#
_entry.id   AF-A0A3M0Z654-F1
#
_cell.length_a   1.000
_cell.length_b   1.000
_cell.length_c   1.000
_cell.angle_alpha   90.00
_cell.angle_beta   90.00
_cell.angle_gamma   90.00
#
_symmetry.space_group_name_H-M   'P 1'
#
loop_
_entity.id
_entity.type
_entity.pdbx_description
1 polymer ?
#
loop_
_entity_poly.entity_id
_entity_poly.type
_entity_poly.pdbx_seq_one_letter_code
_entity_poly.pdbx_strand_id
1 'polypeptide(L)'
;MRTKCPAIIAKGGNSMIALLDSTIDGDGVDIPAIQTEGALYLRNVNVSGYAAAVKTTKVKLVRKGKKRTTQKTPGLTLPAGKIDEFIAEHKLVLHADSQSGSLALPVEEVPILPREPHEKWVNILKYAHLKKGDKKEEDWAAAIQKAVDDGAECIYFPASSKDYPIAADVHLRGNLKRLFGMRNKIGGKGRLVFEHSGANHTLTIERLELGAVHHDSPGTLVMLSSWPKTFTNSRRAGRLFLFNSLGSDWHFQAPLKVWARQWNVERHGPGPCIISRGAQIWSLGFKTEYDSQKIQAVCGSRIEILGAFLYPIGKIPPDRPLIVNEDSDLAIMYGLSVYRSNHRIQILDRKNGRQTIVSPQDLLWVGSRARMDLFVSRGLSPSRQ
;
A
#
# COMPACT_ATOMS: atom_id res chain seq x y z
N MET A 1 -15.50 -20.68 25.11
CA MET A 1 -15.07 -19.82 26.23
C MET A 1 -14.69 -18.47 25.64
N ARG A 2 -15.30 -17.37 26.11
CA ARG A 2 -14.79 -16.03 25.80
C ARG A 2 -13.63 -15.72 26.76
N THR A 3 -12.72 -14.86 26.34
CA THR A 3 -11.47 -14.61 27.06
C THR A 3 -11.57 -13.36 27.92
N LYS A 4 -11.31 -13.50 29.23
CA LYS A 4 -11.15 -12.39 30.19
C LYS A 4 -9.83 -11.62 30.03
N CYS A 5 -9.45 -11.29 28.80
CA CYS A 5 -8.27 -10.49 28.49
C CYS A 5 -8.60 -9.40 27.45
N PRO A 6 -7.81 -8.32 27.39
CA PRO A 6 -7.95 -7.34 26.32
C PRO A 6 -7.73 -8.04 24.97
N ALA A 7 -8.53 -7.69 23.98
CA ALA A 7 -8.37 -8.18 22.62
C ALA A 7 -7.06 -7.68 22.00
N ILE A 8 -6.63 -6.45 22.31
CA ILE A 8 -5.39 -5.85 21.81
C ILE A 8 -4.64 -5.16 22.94
N ILE A 9 -3.35 -5.47 23.08
CA ILE A 9 -2.41 -4.74 23.92
C ILE A 9 -1.24 -4.27 23.06
N ALA A 10 -1.16 -2.98 22.79
CA ALA A 10 -0.05 -2.34 22.09
C ALA A 10 0.85 -1.60 23.10
N LYS A 11 2.10 -2.08 23.26
CA LYS A 11 3.08 -1.52 24.21
C LYS A 11 4.14 -0.68 23.52
N GLY A 12 4.61 0.35 24.22
CA GLY A 12 5.63 1.27 23.74
C GLY A 12 5.06 2.42 22.91
N GLY A 13 5.65 3.60 23.09
CA GLY A 13 5.22 4.82 22.39
C GLY A 13 5.23 4.69 20.87
N ASN A 14 6.14 3.91 20.28
CA ASN A 14 6.18 3.74 18.82
C ASN A 14 5.30 2.60 18.30
N SER A 15 4.47 1.97 19.14
CA SER A 15 3.48 1.01 18.65
C SER A 15 2.43 1.73 17.80
N MET A 16 1.90 1.02 16.81
CA MET A 16 0.94 1.57 15.87
C MET A 16 -0.07 0.50 15.47
N ILE A 17 -1.35 0.80 15.60
CA ILE A 17 -2.45 -0.08 15.20
C ILE A 17 -3.47 0.71 14.38
N ALA A 18 -3.86 0.17 13.23
CA ALA A 18 -5.03 0.60 12.49
C ALA A 18 -6.03 -0.57 12.44
N LEU A 19 -7.27 -0.34 12.86
CA LEU A 19 -8.34 -1.35 12.86
C LEU A 19 -9.57 -0.78 12.18
N LEU A 20 -10.08 -1.49 11.17
CA LEU A 20 -11.16 -1.05 10.30
C LEU A 20 -12.26 -2.11 10.27
N ASP A 21 -13.51 -1.69 10.16
CA ASP A 21 -14.65 -2.55 9.83
C ASP A 21 -14.71 -3.84 10.67
N SER A 22 -14.52 -3.68 11.99
CA SER A 22 -14.26 -4.79 12.92
C SER A 22 -15.26 -4.86 14.06
N THR A 23 -15.55 -6.07 14.53
CA THR A 23 -16.28 -6.29 15.79
C THR A 23 -15.38 -6.97 16.81
N ILE A 24 -15.36 -6.44 18.03
CA ILE A 24 -14.62 -6.99 19.17
C ILE A 24 -15.62 -7.37 20.26
N ASP A 25 -15.79 -8.68 20.48
CA ASP A 25 -16.68 -9.24 21.49
C ASP A 25 -15.90 -9.95 22.59
N GLY A 26 -16.22 -9.67 23.85
CA GLY A 26 -15.58 -10.29 25.00
C GLY A 26 -16.54 -10.62 26.14
N ASP A 27 -15.96 -10.99 27.27
CA ASP A 27 -16.60 -11.17 28.59
C ASP A 27 -15.79 -10.48 29.71
N GLY A 28 -14.92 -9.54 29.33
CA GLY A 28 -14.04 -8.77 30.21
C GLY A 28 -14.72 -7.53 30.79
N VAL A 29 -15.78 -7.70 31.58
CA VAL A 29 -16.61 -6.60 32.11
C VAL A 29 -15.85 -5.58 32.97
N ASP A 30 -14.65 -5.93 33.46
CA ASP A 30 -13.79 -5.07 34.29
C ASP A 30 -12.52 -4.58 33.58
N ILE A 31 -12.36 -4.88 32.28
CA ILE A 31 -11.16 -4.54 31.50
C ILE A 31 -11.51 -3.85 30.17
N PRO A 32 -10.67 -2.92 29.69
CA PRO A 32 -10.83 -2.35 28.35
C PRO A 32 -10.47 -3.37 27.26
N ALA A 33 -11.17 -3.32 26.12
CA ALA A 33 -10.93 -4.20 24.98
C ALA A 33 -9.58 -3.93 24.31
N ILE A 34 -9.23 -2.66 24.10
CA ILE A 34 -7.98 -2.22 23.50
C ILE A 34 -7.18 -1.39 24.51
N GLN A 35 -5.94 -1.78 24.76
CA GLN A 35 -4.98 -1.01 25.54
C GLN A 35 -3.81 -0.60 24.64
N THR A 36 -3.52 0.70 24.56
CA THR A 36 -2.43 1.20 23.70
C THR A 36 -1.55 2.24 24.39
N GLU A 37 -0.25 2.12 24.15
CA GLU A 37 0.77 3.09 24.54
C GLU A 37 1.24 3.97 23.38
N GLY A 38 0.79 3.69 22.16
CA GLY A 38 1.20 4.36 20.93
C GLY A 38 0.01 4.77 20.06
N ALA A 39 0.23 4.84 18.75
CA ALA A 39 -0.82 5.23 17.81
C ALA A 39 -1.92 4.18 17.74
N LEU A 40 -3.17 4.64 17.73
CA LEU A 40 -4.33 3.82 17.47
C LEU A 40 -5.28 4.58 16.56
N TYR A 41 -5.62 3.96 15.45
CA TYR A 41 -6.61 4.43 14.51
C TYR A 41 -7.72 3.38 14.40
N LEU A 42 -8.97 3.78 14.64
CA LEU A 42 -10.16 2.94 14.53
C LEU A 42 -11.12 3.57 13.52
N ARG A 43 -11.74 2.77 12.65
CA ARG A 43 -12.85 3.22 11.78
C ARG A 43 -13.88 2.11 11.66
N ASN A 44 -15.14 2.43 11.92
CA ASN A 44 -16.25 1.47 11.91
C ASN A 44 -15.97 0.23 12.77
N VAL A 45 -15.69 0.46 14.06
CA VAL A 45 -15.38 -0.60 15.02
C VAL A 45 -16.50 -0.69 16.06
N ASN A 46 -17.02 -1.88 16.30
CA ASN A 46 -17.98 -2.13 17.37
C ASN A 46 -17.34 -2.95 18.49
N VAL A 47 -17.53 -2.53 19.74
CA VAL A 47 -16.97 -3.23 20.90
C VAL A 47 -18.07 -3.59 21.90
N SER A 48 -18.14 -4.86 22.29
CA SER A 48 -19.13 -5.37 23.26
C SER A 48 -18.50 -6.31 24.30
N GLY A 49 -19.09 -6.38 25.49
CA GLY A 49 -18.64 -7.29 26.55
C GLY A 49 -17.34 -6.89 27.27
N TYR A 50 -16.97 -5.60 27.21
CA TYR A 50 -15.80 -5.01 27.89
C TYR A 50 -16.19 -3.79 28.72
N ALA A 51 -15.42 -3.45 29.75
CA ALA A 51 -15.64 -2.25 30.57
C ALA A 51 -15.55 -0.94 29.76
N ALA A 52 -14.71 -0.94 28.72
CA ALA A 52 -14.42 0.18 27.85
C ALA A 52 -13.91 -0.34 26.49
N ALA A 53 -14.10 0.42 25.42
CA ALA A 53 -13.54 0.05 24.12
C ALA A 53 -12.03 0.25 24.09
N VAL A 54 -11.56 1.41 24.55
CA VAL A 54 -10.16 1.82 24.44
C VAL A 54 -9.68 2.41 25.75
N LYS A 55 -8.45 2.09 26.14
CA LYS A 55 -7.68 2.80 27.15
C LYS A 55 -6.30 3.15 26.59
N THR A 56 -5.99 4.44 26.45
CA THR A 56 -4.68 4.90 25.97
C THR A 56 -3.77 5.30 27.14
N THR A 57 -2.46 5.19 26.93
CA THR A 57 -1.41 5.63 27.84
C THR A 57 -0.39 6.45 27.06
N LYS A 58 -0.14 7.68 27.49
CA LYS A 58 0.85 8.55 26.88
C LYS A 58 2.24 8.09 27.26
N VAL A 59 3.10 7.88 26.27
CA VAL A 59 4.51 7.52 26.48
C VAL A 59 5.43 8.61 25.96
N LYS A 60 6.21 9.21 26.84
CA LYS A 60 7.25 10.19 26.50
C LYS A 60 8.62 9.66 26.85
N LEU A 61 9.58 9.83 25.94
CA LEU A 61 10.98 9.59 26.26
C LEU A 61 11.50 10.77 27.11
N VAL A 62 11.99 10.49 28.31
CA VAL A 62 12.60 11.48 29.20
C VAL A 62 14.05 11.10 29.47
N ARG A 63 14.90 12.11 29.59
CA ARG A 63 16.32 11.93 29.92
C ARG A 63 16.51 12.16 31.41
N LYS A 64 17.06 11.17 32.12
CA LYS A 64 17.44 11.27 33.53
C LYS A 64 18.95 11.03 33.64
N GLY A 65 19.72 12.10 33.61
CA GLY A 65 21.19 12.05 33.52
C GLY A 65 21.68 11.49 32.18
N LYS A 66 22.49 10.42 32.22
CA LYS A 66 22.95 9.68 31.02
C LYS A 66 21.97 8.60 30.56
N LYS A 67 20.95 8.24 31.37
CA LYS A 67 19.96 7.20 31.03
C LYS A 67 18.74 7.81 30.34
N ARG A 68 18.21 7.08 29.36
CA ARG A 68 16.90 7.34 28.74
C ARG A 68 15.86 6.46 29.42
N THR A 69 14.79 7.05 29.90
CA THR A 69 13.65 6.34 30.52
C THR A 69 12.35 6.77 29.86
N THR A 70 11.31 5.95 29.98
CA THR A 70 9.97 6.29 29.49
C THR A 70 9.10 6.77 30.65
N GLN A 71 8.51 7.95 30.52
CA GLN A 71 7.45 8.41 31.41
C GLN A 71 6.11 8.00 30.81
N LYS A 72 5.26 7.38 31.63
CA LYS A 72 3.89 7.00 31.28
C LYS A 72 2.91 7.89 32.04
N THR A 73 1.94 8.46 31.35
CA THR A 73 0.81 9.18 31.98
C THR A 73 -0.51 8.64 31.44
N PRO A 74 -1.61 8.69 32.22
CA PRO A 74 -2.92 8.30 31.72
C PRO A 74 -3.28 9.05 30.43
N GLY A 75 -3.82 8.31 29.46
CA GLY A 75 -4.40 8.86 28.25
C GLY A 75 -5.92 8.92 28.34
N LEU A 76 -6.59 8.67 27.22
CA LEU A 76 -8.04 8.71 27.08
C LEU A 76 -8.66 7.33 27.31
N THR A 77 -9.88 7.29 27.83
CA THR A 77 -10.70 6.07 27.90
C THR A 77 -11.97 6.29 27.08
N LEU A 78 -12.26 5.39 26.14
CA LEU A 78 -13.50 5.41 25.36
C LEU A 78 -14.47 4.35 25.88
N PRO A 79 -15.77 4.68 26.01
CA PRO A 79 -16.79 3.69 26.37
C PRO A 79 -16.90 2.59 25.31
N ALA A 80 -17.42 1.42 25.70
CA ALA A 80 -17.80 0.37 24.76
C ALA A 80 -18.94 0.83 23.83
N GLY A 81 -19.14 0.11 22.73
CA GLY A 81 -20.15 0.42 21.71
C GLY A 81 -19.54 0.70 20.34
N LYS A 82 -20.31 1.42 19.50
CA LYS A 82 -19.92 1.76 18.13
C LYS A 82 -18.96 2.94 18.11
N ILE A 83 -17.88 2.79 17.35
CA ILE A 83 -16.87 3.82 17.08
C ILE A 83 -16.85 4.04 15.57
N ASP A 84 -17.36 5.18 15.12
CA ASP A 84 -17.35 5.54 13.70
C ASP A 84 -15.92 5.84 13.22
N GLU A 85 -15.19 6.69 13.93
CA GLU A 85 -13.76 6.94 13.72
C GLU A 85 -13.10 7.42 15.01
N PHE A 86 -11.89 6.94 15.31
CA PHE A 86 -11.10 7.38 16.45
C PHE A 86 -9.61 7.40 16.12
N ILE A 87 -8.93 8.46 16.54
CA ILE A 87 -7.48 8.63 16.43
C ILE A 87 -6.96 8.96 17.82
N ALA A 88 -6.05 8.14 18.36
CA ALA A 88 -5.62 8.27 19.75
C ALA A 88 -4.91 9.59 20.04
N GLU A 89 -3.82 9.88 19.33
CA GLU A 89 -2.99 11.05 19.60
C GLU A 89 -2.46 11.62 18.27
N HIS A 90 -1.99 12.88 18.25
CA HIS A 90 -1.24 13.48 17.14
C HIS A 90 -1.81 13.38 15.72
N LYS A 91 -2.92 14.08 15.52
CA LYS A 91 -3.51 14.33 14.21
C LYS A 91 -3.09 15.68 13.66
N LEU A 92 -2.63 15.72 12.41
CA LEU A 92 -2.35 16.94 11.66
C LEU A 92 -3.33 17.07 10.50
N VAL A 93 -4.16 18.11 10.50
CA VAL A 93 -5.13 18.40 9.45
C VAL A 93 -4.75 19.71 8.78
N LEU A 94 -4.57 19.68 7.47
CA LEU A 94 -4.26 20.84 6.64
C LEU A 94 -5.34 21.05 5.58
N HIS A 95 -5.57 22.31 5.21
CA HIS A 95 -6.46 22.72 4.11
C HIS A 95 -7.92 22.19 4.17
N ALA A 96 -8.37 21.63 5.30
CA ALA A 96 -9.72 21.09 5.47
C ALA A 96 -10.60 22.02 6.31
N ASP A 97 -11.84 22.25 5.85
CA ASP A 97 -12.77 23.22 6.47
C ASP A 97 -13.66 22.65 7.59
N SER A 98 -13.65 21.34 7.83
CA SER A 98 -14.43 20.68 8.91
C SER A 98 -14.13 19.19 9.08
N GLN A 99 -13.54 18.55 8.07
CA GLN A 99 -13.32 17.10 8.07
C GLN A 99 -11.99 16.74 8.73
N SER A 100 -12.06 16.30 9.98
CA SER A 100 -10.89 15.92 10.77
C SER A 100 -10.57 14.42 10.74
N GLY A 101 -11.15 13.67 9.79
CA GLY A 101 -11.00 12.22 9.65
C GLY A 101 -10.06 11.79 8.52
N SER A 102 -9.93 10.49 8.30
CA SER A 102 -9.38 9.90 7.07
C SER A 102 -10.25 10.20 5.84
N LEU A 103 -9.74 10.00 4.62
CA LEU A 103 -10.50 10.24 3.39
C LEU A 103 -11.74 9.35 3.26
N ALA A 104 -11.84 8.29 4.08
CA ALA A 104 -12.90 7.29 4.03
C ALA A 104 -13.04 6.70 2.62
N LEU A 105 -11.90 6.42 1.96
CA LEU A 105 -11.94 5.75 0.68
C LEU A 105 -12.54 4.34 0.86
N PRO A 106 -13.32 3.84 -0.11
CA PRO A 106 -13.94 2.53 -0.02
C PRO A 106 -12.92 1.42 0.18
N VAL A 107 -13.20 0.52 1.12
CA VAL A 107 -12.45 -0.72 1.30
C VAL A 107 -13.08 -1.77 0.40
N GLU A 108 -12.30 -2.35 -0.51
CA GLU A 108 -12.71 -3.52 -1.29
C GLU A 108 -11.83 -4.73 -0.93
N GLU A 109 -12.47 -5.90 -0.90
CA GLU A 109 -11.80 -7.19 -0.77
C GLU A 109 -11.22 -7.64 -2.09
N VAL A 110 -10.08 -8.35 -2.02
CA VAL A 110 -9.42 -8.88 -3.20
C VAL A 110 -10.33 -9.94 -3.84
N PRO A 111 -10.64 -9.83 -5.15
CA PRO A 111 -11.42 -10.86 -5.82
C PRO A 111 -10.72 -12.23 -5.74
N ILE A 112 -11.39 -13.20 -5.14
CA ILE A 112 -10.91 -14.58 -5.08
C ILE A 112 -11.45 -15.32 -6.29
N LEU A 113 -10.57 -15.58 -7.26
CA LEU A 113 -10.89 -16.45 -8.39
C LEU A 113 -10.75 -17.92 -7.97
N PRO A 114 -11.78 -18.76 -8.15
CA PRO A 114 -11.65 -20.21 -7.99
C PRO A 114 -10.44 -20.74 -8.75
N ARG A 115 -9.73 -21.71 -8.18
CA ARG A 115 -8.65 -22.39 -8.89
C ARG A 115 -9.26 -23.14 -10.07
N GLU A 116 -8.70 -22.94 -11.25
CA GLU A 116 -9.07 -23.67 -12.45
C GLU A 116 -8.72 -25.16 -12.25
N PRO A 117 -9.52 -26.10 -12.78
CA PRO A 117 -9.14 -27.52 -12.80
C PRO A 117 -7.82 -27.68 -13.57
N HIS A 118 -6.96 -28.61 -13.14
CA HIS A 118 -5.58 -28.74 -13.60
C HIS A 118 -5.44 -28.98 -15.11
N GLU A 119 -6.45 -29.54 -15.75
CA GLU A 119 -6.54 -29.76 -17.20
C GLU A 119 -6.55 -28.45 -17.99
N LYS A 120 -6.95 -27.35 -17.36
CA LYS A 120 -6.92 -26.00 -17.93
C LYS A 120 -5.60 -25.27 -17.68
N TRP A 121 -4.66 -25.90 -16.97
CA TRP A 121 -3.36 -25.32 -16.67
C TRP A 121 -2.39 -25.66 -17.79
N VAL A 122 -1.77 -24.61 -18.33
CA VAL A 122 -0.79 -24.72 -19.38
C VAL A 122 0.60 -24.50 -18.79
N ASN A 123 1.44 -25.54 -18.84
CA ASN A 123 2.86 -25.41 -18.58
C ASN A 123 3.50 -24.61 -19.71
N ILE A 124 4.11 -23.47 -19.41
CA ILE A 124 4.74 -22.63 -20.45
C ILE A 124 5.81 -23.38 -21.26
N LEU A 125 6.44 -24.41 -20.69
CA LEU A 125 7.45 -25.22 -21.37
C LEU A 125 6.91 -25.98 -22.59
N LYS A 126 5.59 -26.19 -22.69
CA LYS A 126 4.94 -26.73 -23.90
C LYS A 126 5.27 -25.89 -25.14
N TYR A 127 5.46 -24.57 -24.98
CA TYR A 127 5.76 -23.63 -26.04
C TYR A 127 7.25 -23.25 -26.12
N ALA A 128 8.14 -23.95 -25.40
CA ALA A 128 9.56 -23.61 -25.37
C ALA A 128 10.25 -23.66 -26.75
N HIS A 129 9.71 -24.43 -27.70
CA HIS A 129 10.19 -24.48 -29.09
C HIS A 129 9.96 -23.17 -29.87
N LEU A 130 9.10 -22.28 -29.38
CA LEU A 130 8.82 -20.96 -29.96
C LEU A 130 9.69 -19.85 -29.35
N LYS A 131 10.44 -20.14 -28.28
CA LYS A 131 11.36 -19.15 -27.71
C LYS A 131 12.44 -18.83 -28.72
N LYS A 132 12.83 -17.55 -28.82
CA LYS A 132 13.90 -17.09 -29.70
C LYS A 132 15.20 -16.95 -28.92
N GLY A 133 16.31 -16.81 -29.66
CA GLY A 133 17.63 -16.59 -29.10
C GLY A 133 18.29 -17.83 -28.51
N ASP A 134 19.59 -17.71 -28.27
CA ASP A 134 20.40 -18.74 -27.63
C ASP A 134 20.28 -18.67 -26.10
N LYS A 135 21.10 -19.44 -25.36
CA LYS A 135 21.07 -19.45 -23.88
C LYS A 135 21.35 -18.09 -23.23
N LYS A 136 22.00 -17.14 -23.93
CA LYS A 136 22.38 -15.83 -23.39
C LYS A 136 21.35 -14.75 -23.73
N GLU A 137 20.62 -14.90 -24.83
CA GLU A 137 19.63 -13.94 -25.32
C GLU A 137 18.25 -14.57 -25.52
N GLU A 138 17.82 -15.42 -24.58
CA GLU A 138 16.49 -16.04 -24.66
C GLU A 138 15.38 -14.98 -24.74
N ASP A 139 14.37 -15.25 -25.55
CA ASP A 139 13.16 -14.44 -25.65
C ASP A 139 11.92 -15.34 -25.69
N TRP A 140 11.15 -15.30 -24.60
CA TRP A 140 9.97 -16.10 -24.36
C TRP A 140 8.68 -15.42 -24.83
N ALA A 141 8.74 -14.19 -25.38
CA ALA A 141 7.55 -13.42 -25.74
C ALA A 141 6.62 -14.20 -26.68
N ALA A 142 7.17 -14.81 -27.75
CA ALA A 142 6.40 -15.59 -28.70
C ALA A 142 5.78 -16.87 -28.09
N ALA A 143 6.50 -17.54 -27.18
CA ALA A 143 6.00 -18.72 -26.49
C ALA A 143 4.83 -18.39 -25.54
N ILE A 144 4.96 -17.31 -24.77
CA ILE A 144 3.89 -16.87 -23.85
C ILE A 144 2.70 -16.36 -24.66
N GLN A 145 2.91 -15.56 -25.70
CA GLN A 145 1.82 -15.07 -26.55
C GLN A 145 1.05 -16.23 -27.19
N LYS A 146 1.74 -17.26 -27.69
CA LYS A 146 1.07 -18.44 -28.27
C LYS A 146 0.20 -19.16 -27.24
N ALA A 147 0.66 -19.30 -26.00
CA ALA A 147 -0.14 -19.91 -24.94
C ALA A 147 -1.42 -19.11 -24.67
N VAL A 148 -1.34 -17.78 -24.66
CA VAL A 148 -2.51 -16.89 -24.52
C VAL A 148 -3.45 -17.06 -25.71
N ASP A 149 -2.91 -17.02 -26.93
CA ASP A 149 -3.69 -17.08 -28.17
C ASP A 149 -4.36 -18.45 -28.39
N ASP A 150 -3.78 -19.53 -27.86
CA ASP A 150 -4.38 -20.88 -27.82
C ASP A 150 -5.46 -21.04 -26.74
N GLY A 151 -5.84 -19.94 -26.07
CA GLY A 151 -7.00 -19.90 -25.17
C GLY A 151 -6.72 -20.42 -23.77
N ALA A 152 -5.46 -20.41 -23.32
CA ALA A 152 -5.12 -20.80 -21.95
C ALA A 152 -5.90 -19.97 -20.92
N GLU A 153 -6.55 -20.63 -19.96
CA GLU A 153 -7.16 -19.96 -18.81
C GLU A 153 -6.13 -19.70 -17.69
N CYS A 154 -5.20 -20.63 -17.50
CA CYS A 154 -4.11 -20.51 -16.54
C CYS A 154 -2.79 -20.90 -17.22
N ILE A 155 -1.80 -20.00 -17.19
CA ILE A 155 -0.43 -20.31 -17.60
C ILE A 155 0.43 -20.36 -16.34
N TYR A 156 1.12 -21.48 -16.12
CA TYR A 156 2.05 -21.61 -15.01
C TYR A 156 3.49 -21.73 -15.48
N PHE A 157 4.37 -21.14 -14.68
CA PHE A 157 5.81 -21.11 -14.87
C PHE A 157 6.42 -22.04 -13.82
N PRO A 158 6.87 -23.24 -14.21
CA PRO A 158 7.37 -24.22 -13.25
C PRO A 158 8.62 -23.69 -12.55
N ALA A 159 8.79 -24.12 -11.28
CA ALA A 159 10.00 -23.85 -10.52
C ALA A 159 11.21 -24.28 -11.34
N SER A 160 12.04 -23.31 -11.66
CA SER A 160 13.27 -23.51 -12.39
C SER A 160 14.26 -22.44 -11.95
N SER A 161 15.55 -22.70 -12.13
CA SER A 161 16.60 -21.69 -11.94
C SER A 161 16.62 -20.63 -13.06
N LYS A 162 15.64 -20.63 -13.97
CA LYS A 162 15.61 -19.77 -15.14
C LYS A 162 14.52 -18.72 -15.03
N ASP A 163 14.89 -17.52 -15.49
CA ASP A 163 13.97 -16.44 -15.79
C ASP A 163 13.37 -16.63 -17.20
N TYR A 164 12.27 -15.94 -17.48
CA TYR A 164 11.57 -15.91 -18.76
C TYR A 164 11.73 -14.51 -19.37
N PRO A 165 12.91 -14.19 -19.94
CA PRO A 165 13.14 -12.91 -20.59
C PRO A 165 12.17 -12.68 -21.76
N ILE A 166 11.68 -11.45 -21.93
CA ILE A 166 10.84 -11.04 -23.05
C ILE A 166 11.43 -9.81 -23.75
N ALA A 167 11.56 -9.88 -25.07
CA ALA A 167 12.06 -8.77 -25.89
C ALA A 167 10.92 -7.93 -26.50
N ALA A 168 9.73 -8.50 -26.62
CA ALA A 168 8.53 -7.84 -27.14
C ALA A 168 7.38 -7.89 -26.12
N ASP A 169 6.38 -7.03 -26.31
CA ASP A 169 5.19 -7.03 -25.48
C ASP A 169 4.41 -8.33 -25.64
N VAL A 170 3.86 -8.82 -24.53
CA VAL A 170 2.96 -9.96 -24.46
C VAL A 170 1.59 -9.45 -24.03
N HIS A 171 0.60 -9.62 -24.89
CA HIS A 171 -0.77 -9.16 -24.69
C HIS A 171 -1.57 -10.24 -23.98
N LEU A 172 -1.89 -9.99 -22.71
CA LEU A 172 -2.68 -10.83 -21.82
C LEU A 172 -4.17 -10.53 -22.09
N ARG A 173 -4.81 -11.44 -22.82
CA ARG A 173 -6.16 -11.28 -23.40
C ARG A 173 -6.89 -12.61 -23.51
N GLY A 174 -8.10 -12.59 -24.07
CA GLY A 174 -8.90 -13.79 -24.29
C GLY A 174 -9.31 -14.47 -22.98
N ASN A 175 -9.13 -15.78 -22.89
CA ASN A 175 -9.60 -16.58 -21.75
C ASN A 175 -8.68 -16.51 -20.52
N LEU A 176 -7.52 -15.88 -20.63
CA LEU A 176 -6.48 -15.91 -19.60
C LEU A 176 -6.96 -15.23 -18.31
N LYS A 177 -7.09 -16.00 -17.25
CA LYS A 177 -7.45 -15.53 -15.90
C LYS A 177 -6.26 -15.52 -14.95
N ARG A 178 -5.22 -16.32 -15.23
CA ARG A 178 -4.12 -16.51 -14.28
C ARG A 178 -2.77 -16.68 -14.94
N LEU A 179 -1.79 -15.92 -14.44
CA LEU A 179 -0.37 -16.23 -14.56
C LEU A 179 0.14 -16.65 -13.18
N PHE A 180 0.73 -17.84 -13.08
CA PHE A 180 1.18 -18.40 -11.80
C PHE A 180 2.66 -18.79 -11.84
N GLY A 181 3.48 -18.13 -11.03
CA GLY A 181 4.89 -18.44 -10.91
C GLY A 181 5.25 -19.24 -9.66
N MET A 182 6.44 -19.82 -9.68
CA MET A 182 7.09 -20.41 -8.51
C MET A 182 8.33 -19.59 -8.12
N ARG A 183 8.15 -18.26 -8.02
CA ARG A 183 9.21 -17.22 -7.84
C ARG A 183 10.13 -17.03 -9.04
N ASN A 184 9.63 -17.31 -10.24
CA ASN A 184 10.34 -16.98 -11.47
C ASN A 184 10.13 -15.50 -11.84
N LYS A 185 11.02 -14.99 -12.67
CA LYS A 185 10.88 -13.67 -13.27
C LYS A 185 10.40 -13.74 -14.71
N ILE A 186 9.50 -12.83 -15.08
CA ILE A 186 9.17 -12.53 -16.48
C ILE A 186 9.48 -11.06 -16.71
N GLY A 187 10.41 -10.73 -17.60
CA GLY A 187 10.75 -9.32 -17.84
C GLY A 187 11.81 -9.14 -18.91
N GLY A 188 12.24 -7.92 -19.17
CA GLY A 188 13.20 -7.65 -20.25
C GLY A 188 12.89 -6.30 -20.88
N LYS A 189 13.02 -6.22 -22.20
CA LYS A 189 12.68 -5.02 -22.97
C LYS A 189 11.17 -4.93 -23.23
N GLY A 190 10.49 -6.07 -23.33
CA GLY A 190 9.05 -6.16 -23.48
C GLY A 190 8.27 -5.97 -22.18
N ARG A 191 6.97 -5.75 -22.33
CA ARG A 191 6.00 -5.57 -21.24
C ARG A 191 4.97 -6.70 -21.22
N LEU A 192 4.41 -6.97 -20.05
CA LEU A 192 3.13 -7.67 -19.97
C LEU A 192 2.00 -6.64 -20.07
N VAL A 193 1.13 -6.77 -21.08
CA VAL A 193 0.06 -5.82 -21.36
C VAL A 193 -1.28 -6.50 -21.09
N PHE A 194 -1.98 -6.12 -20.03
CA PHE A 194 -3.34 -6.61 -19.77
C PHE A 194 -4.34 -5.85 -20.64
N GLU A 195 -4.83 -6.52 -21.68
CA GLU A 195 -5.67 -5.95 -22.74
C GLU A 195 -6.86 -6.88 -23.03
N HIS A 196 -7.78 -6.96 -22.09
CA HIS A 196 -9.06 -7.65 -22.25
C HIS A 196 -10.18 -6.62 -22.47
N SER A 197 -11.24 -6.95 -23.20
CA SER A 197 -12.33 -6.02 -23.49
C SER A 197 -13.42 -5.99 -22.41
N GLY A 198 -13.66 -7.12 -21.73
CA GLY A 198 -14.71 -7.27 -20.73
C GLY A 198 -14.35 -6.68 -19.35
N ALA A 199 -15.21 -5.81 -18.83
CA ALA A 199 -15.06 -5.18 -17.51
C ALA A 199 -15.21 -6.16 -16.32
N ASN A 200 -15.94 -7.26 -16.51
CA ASN A 200 -16.12 -8.30 -15.49
C ASN A 200 -14.97 -9.33 -15.47
N HIS A 201 -14.01 -9.20 -16.38
CA HIS A 201 -12.86 -10.10 -16.42
C HIS A 201 -11.88 -9.76 -15.32
N THR A 202 -11.35 -10.78 -14.64
CA THR A 202 -10.27 -10.62 -13.66
C THR A 202 -9.07 -11.42 -14.11
N LEU A 203 -7.91 -10.75 -14.18
CA LEU A 203 -6.61 -11.37 -14.39
C LEU A 203 -5.82 -11.33 -13.09
N THR A 204 -5.32 -12.48 -12.65
CA THR A 204 -4.45 -12.59 -11.48
C THR A 204 -3.03 -12.97 -11.90
N ILE A 205 -2.04 -12.21 -11.44
CA ILE A 205 -0.61 -12.51 -11.60
C ILE A 205 -0.04 -12.83 -10.21
N GLU A 206 0.38 -14.08 -10.02
CA GLU A 206 0.80 -14.59 -8.71
C GLU A 206 2.25 -15.06 -8.70
N ARG A 207 2.97 -14.73 -7.62
CA ARG A 207 4.28 -15.32 -7.31
C ARG A 207 5.31 -15.18 -8.44
N LEU A 208 5.26 -14.03 -9.11
CA LEU A 208 6.15 -13.68 -10.22
C LEU A 208 6.87 -12.37 -9.94
N GLU A 209 8.16 -12.35 -10.23
CA GLU A 209 8.88 -11.10 -10.46
C GLU A 209 8.55 -10.61 -11.86
N LEU A 210 8.19 -9.34 -12.02
CA LEU A 210 7.76 -8.82 -13.31
C LEU A 210 8.68 -7.69 -13.77
N GLY A 211 8.92 -7.62 -15.06
CA GLY A 211 9.49 -6.45 -15.71
C GLY A 211 8.50 -5.29 -15.70
N ALA A 212 8.20 -4.77 -16.89
CA ALA A 212 7.17 -3.75 -17.03
C ALA A 212 5.79 -4.39 -17.21
N VAL A 213 4.80 -3.85 -16.50
CA VAL A 213 3.39 -4.22 -16.63
C VAL A 213 2.58 -3.00 -17.06
N HIS A 214 1.73 -3.16 -18.07
CA HIS A 214 0.79 -2.14 -18.52
C HIS A 214 -0.64 -2.64 -18.39
N HIS A 215 -1.50 -1.90 -17.70
CA HIS A 215 -2.93 -2.20 -17.58
C HIS A 215 -3.74 -1.36 -18.58
N ASP A 216 -4.29 -2.00 -19.61
CA ASP A 216 -5.11 -1.38 -20.66
C ASP A 216 -6.43 -2.16 -20.88
N SER A 217 -7.13 -2.43 -19.78
CA SER A 217 -8.33 -3.27 -19.78
C SER A 217 -9.34 -2.71 -18.78
N PRO A 218 -10.64 -2.65 -19.06
CA PRO A 218 -11.64 -2.29 -18.07
C PRO A 218 -11.83 -3.36 -16.99
N GLY A 219 -11.20 -4.54 -17.17
CA GLY A 219 -11.20 -5.62 -16.20
C GLY A 219 -10.42 -5.31 -14.93
N THR A 220 -10.45 -6.26 -14.00
CA THR A 220 -9.71 -6.19 -12.73
C THR A 220 -8.36 -6.89 -12.87
N LEU A 221 -7.28 -6.22 -12.47
CA LEU A 221 -5.96 -6.81 -12.33
C LEU A 221 -5.65 -7.07 -10.85
N VAL A 222 -5.23 -8.28 -10.53
CA VAL A 222 -4.83 -8.68 -9.17
C VAL A 222 -3.37 -9.12 -9.19
N MET A 223 -2.53 -8.54 -8.34
CA MET A 223 -1.14 -8.97 -8.14
C MET A 223 -0.96 -9.56 -6.74
N LEU A 224 -0.71 -10.87 -6.67
CA LEU A 224 -0.57 -11.59 -5.39
C LEU A 224 0.87 -12.09 -5.20
N SER A 225 1.58 -11.57 -4.20
CA SER A 225 2.99 -11.91 -3.98
C SER A 225 3.85 -11.75 -5.24
N SER A 226 3.55 -10.70 -6.00
CA SER A 226 4.19 -10.36 -7.27
C SER A 226 4.76 -8.96 -7.21
N TRP A 227 5.82 -8.70 -7.98
CA TRP A 227 6.50 -7.41 -7.94
C TRP A 227 6.95 -6.92 -9.32
N PRO A 228 6.23 -5.95 -9.91
CA PRO A 228 6.68 -5.30 -11.13
C PRO A 228 7.83 -4.35 -10.87
N LYS A 229 8.80 -4.35 -11.79
CA LYS A 229 9.82 -3.30 -11.87
C LYS A 229 9.15 -1.96 -12.13
N THR A 230 8.24 -1.92 -13.11
CA THR A 230 7.45 -0.74 -13.49
C THR A 230 6.01 -1.11 -13.74
N PHE A 231 5.07 -0.30 -13.24
CA PHE A 231 3.65 -0.41 -13.54
C PHE A 231 3.13 0.87 -14.19
N THR A 232 2.31 0.73 -15.23
CA THR A 232 1.60 1.83 -15.90
C THR A 232 0.17 1.42 -16.22
N ASN A 233 -0.72 2.40 -16.44
CA ASN A 233 -2.10 2.15 -16.85
C ASN A 233 -2.58 3.15 -17.90
N SER A 234 -3.52 2.72 -18.73
CA SER A 234 -4.27 3.61 -19.62
C SER A 234 -5.52 4.14 -18.91
N ARG A 235 -6.28 5.01 -19.59
CA ARG A 235 -7.61 5.47 -19.15
C ARG A 235 -8.69 4.36 -19.18
N ARG A 236 -8.44 3.26 -19.89
CA ARG A 236 -9.35 2.11 -19.94
C ARG A 236 -9.19 1.20 -18.73
N ALA A 237 -8.12 1.36 -17.96
CA ALA A 237 -7.79 0.48 -16.84
C ALA A 237 -8.90 0.45 -15.77
N GLY A 238 -9.33 -0.75 -15.41
CA GLY A 238 -10.39 -0.98 -14.43
C GLY A 238 -9.91 -0.88 -12.99
N ARG A 239 -9.86 -2.00 -12.28
CA ARG A 239 -9.47 -2.06 -10.86
C ARG A 239 -8.13 -2.72 -10.70
N LEU A 240 -7.33 -2.26 -9.72
CA LEU A 240 -6.07 -2.87 -9.35
C LEU A 240 -6.09 -3.31 -7.89
N PHE A 241 -5.79 -4.58 -7.64
CA PHE A 241 -5.57 -5.12 -6.30
C PHE A 241 -4.12 -5.56 -6.15
N LEU A 242 -3.47 -5.11 -5.07
CA LEU A 242 -2.09 -5.46 -4.72
C LEU A 242 -2.12 -6.17 -3.36
N PHE A 243 -1.56 -7.37 -3.28
CA PHE A 243 -1.48 -8.12 -2.02
C PHE A 243 -0.08 -8.71 -1.85
N ASN A 244 0.61 -8.31 -0.78
CA ASN A 244 2.01 -8.66 -0.56
C ASN A 244 2.86 -8.32 -1.79
N SER A 245 2.74 -7.09 -2.29
CA SER A 245 3.39 -6.67 -3.53
C SER A 245 4.64 -5.84 -3.23
N LEU A 246 5.72 -6.12 -3.95
CA LEU A 246 6.92 -5.28 -3.96
C LEU A 246 6.97 -4.46 -5.27
N GLY A 247 7.86 -3.47 -5.35
CA GLY A 247 8.12 -2.74 -6.59
C GLY A 247 8.83 -1.42 -6.34
N SER A 248 9.09 -0.66 -7.40
CA SER A 248 9.91 0.56 -7.28
C SER A 248 9.45 1.75 -8.14
N ASP A 249 8.56 1.53 -9.10
CA ASP A 249 8.24 2.49 -10.17
C ASP A 249 6.76 2.35 -10.59
N TRP A 250 5.86 2.88 -9.76
CA TRP A 250 4.41 2.79 -9.94
C TRP A 250 3.88 4.09 -10.52
N HIS A 251 3.54 4.09 -11.81
CA HIS A 251 3.06 5.27 -12.52
C HIS A 251 1.57 5.11 -12.85
N PHE A 252 0.72 5.67 -12.02
CA PHE A 252 -0.71 5.76 -12.32
C PHE A 252 -0.94 6.96 -13.24
N GLN A 253 -0.88 6.71 -14.55
CA GLN A 253 -0.87 7.75 -15.60
C GLN A 253 -2.27 8.33 -15.88
N ALA A 254 -3.31 7.61 -15.44
CA ALA A 254 -4.71 7.98 -15.59
C ALA A 254 -5.50 7.53 -14.36
N PRO A 255 -6.74 8.04 -14.15
CA PRO A 255 -7.60 7.60 -13.06
C PRO A 255 -7.72 6.08 -13.00
N LEU A 256 -7.49 5.53 -11.81
CA LEU A 256 -7.52 4.11 -11.50
C LEU A 256 -7.94 3.97 -10.03
N LYS A 257 -8.68 2.91 -9.70
CA LYS A 257 -8.93 2.54 -8.30
C LYS A 257 -7.97 1.42 -7.89
N VAL A 258 -7.23 1.67 -6.82
CA VAL A 258 -6.16 0.80 -6.33
C VAL A 258 -6.43 0.44 -4.88
N TRP A 259 -6.46 -0.87 -4.59
CA TRP A 259 -6.51 -1.40 -3.24
C TRP A 259 -5.27 -2.21 -2.96
N ALA A 260 -4.51 -1.80 -1.95
CA ALA A 260 -3.27 -2.44 -1.57
C ALA A 260 -3.37 -3.01 -0.14
N ARG A 261 -2.88 -4.24 0.03
CA ARG A 261 -2.59 -4.87 1.32
C ARG A 261 -1.12 -5.26 1.32
N GLN A 262 -0.36 -4.80 2.31
CA GLN A 262 1.09 -5.09 2.43
C GLN A 262 1.86 -4.70 1.15
N TRP A 263 1.98 -3.41 0.91
CA TRP A 263 2.67 -2.87 -0.26
C TRP A 263 4.06 -2.33 0.10
N ASN A 264 5.10 -2.88 -0.51
CA ASN A 264 6.48 -2.51 -0.23
C ASN A 264 7.13 -1.83 -1.45
N VAL A 265 7.44 -0.54 -1.33
CA VAL A 265 8.00 0.25 -2.42
C VAL A 265 9.40 0.75 -2.09
N GLU A 266 10.38 0.28 -2.88
CA GLU A 266 11.80 0.49 -2.58
C GLU A 266 12.58 0.91 -3.82
N ARG A 267 13.31 2.03 -3.73
CA ARG A 267 14.20 2.48 -4.81
C ARG A 267 15.27 3.44 -4.30
N HIS A 268 16.50 3.29 -4.74
CA HIS A 268 17.53 4.32 -4.63
C HIS A 268 17.38 5.43 -5.67
N GLY A 269 17.95 6.61 -5.39
CA GLY A 269 17.99 7.71 -6.35
C GLY A 269 16.85 8.71 -6.15
N PRO A 270 16.51 9.55 -7.15
CA PRO A 270 15.62 10.68 -6.94
C PRO A 270 14.17 10.29 -6.59
N GLY A 271 13.66 9.22 -7.19
CA GLY A 271 12.21 8.96 -7.21
C GLY A 271 11.48 9.93 -8.16
N PRO A 272 10.16 10.11 -8.00
CA PRO A 272 9.28 9.40 -7.06
C PRO A 272 9.15 7.91 -7.37
N CYS A 273 8.88 7.08 -6.35
CA CYS A 273 8.57 5.66 -6.57
C CYS A 273 7.10 5.42 -6.96
N ILE A 274 6.20 6.31 -6.53
CA ILE A 274 4.78 6.30 -6.87
C ILE A 274 4.42 7.67 -7.43
N ILE A 275 3.94 7.71 -8.66
CA ILE A 275 3.31 8.88 -9.27
C ILE A 275 1.84 8.58 -9.45
N SER A 276 0.99 9.36 -8.81
CA SER A 276 -0.46 9.28 -8.97
C SER A 276 -0.97 10.50 -9.73
N ARG A 277 -1.57 10.29 -10.90
CA ARG A 277 -2.26 11.32 -11.69
C ARG A 277 -3.77 11.03 -11.73
N GLY A 278 -4.47 11.48 -10.68
CA GLY A 278 -5.92 11.32 -10.54
C GLY A 278 -6.40 9.93 -10.09
N ALA A 279 -5.49 9.06 -9.61
CA ALA A 279 -5.88 7.76 -9.08
C ALA A 279 -6.47 7.86 -7.66
N GLN A 280 -7.32 6.90 -7.31
CA GLN A 280 -7.78 6.63 -5.95
C GLN A 280 -7.00 5.45 -5.40
N ILE A 281 -6.18 5.68 -4.37
CA ILE A 281 -5.30 4.67 -3.80
C ILE A 281 -5.69 4.48 -2.33
N TRP A 282 -6.16 3.29 -1.99
CA TRP A 282 -6.36 2.85 -0.62
C TRP A 282 -5.33 1.78 -0.27
N SER A 283 -4.66 1.90 0.87
CA SER A 283 -3.67 0.94 1.33
C SER A 283 -3.80 0.67 2.83
N LEU A 284 -3.80 -0.61 3.20
CA LEU A 284 -3.62 -1.08 4.57
C LEU A 284 -2.33 -1.89 4.66
N GLY A 285 -1.31 -1.28 5.28
CA GLY A 285 0.05 -1.81 5.27
C GLY A 285 0.86 -1.31 4.07
N PHE A 286 1.75 -0.36 4.33
CA PHE A 286 2.67 0.21 3.36
C PHE A 286 4.08 0.25 3.94
N LYS A 287 5.10 -0.07 3.18
CA LYS A 287 6.49 -0.01 3.63
C LYS A 287 7.36 0.57 2.55
N THR A 288 8.33 1.41 2.94
CA THR A 288 9.28 1.97 1.97
C THR A 288 10.68 2.11 2.54
N GLU A 289 11.68 2.05 1.67
CA GLU A 289 13.10 2.24 2.02
C GLU A 289 13.84 3.22 1.09
N TYR A 290 15.07 3.57 1.48
CA TYR A 290 16.04 4.31 0.69
C TYR A 290 15.75 5.80 0.51
N ASP A 291 16.62 6.48 -0.25
CA ASP A 291 16.75 7.95 -0.31
C ASP A 291 15.79 8.65 -1.27
N SER A 292 15.00 7.90 -2.03
CA SER A 292 14.05 8.43 -3.02
C SER A 292 12.86 9.15 -2.40
N GLN A 293 12.32 10.11 -3.15
CA GLN A 293 10.94 10.54 -2.97
C GLN A 293 10.03 9.31 -3.16
N LYS A 294 9.04 9.15 -2.28
CA LYS A 294 8.17 7.96 -2.30
C LYS A 294 6.89 8.19 -3.08
N ILE A 295 6.19 9.28 -2.78
CA ILE A 295 4.88 9.56 -3.38
C ILE A 295 4.89 10.95 -4.00
N GLN A 296 4.35 11.05 -5.20
CA GLN A 296 3.92 12.28 -5.83
C GLN A 296 2.45 12.15 -6.23
N ALA A 297 1.57 12.87 -5.53
CA ALA A 297 0.14 12.91 -5.80
C ALA A 297 -0.20 14.23 -6.52
N VAL A 298 -0.75 14.12 -7.72
CA VAL A 298 -1.13 15.26 -8.57
C VAL A 298 -2.47 15.01 -9.26
N CYS A 299 -2.99 16.03 -9.95
CA CYS A 299 -4.19 15.93 -10.80
C CYS A 299 -5.43 15.42 -10.04
N GLY A 300 -5.67 15.90 -8.81
CA GLY A 300 -6.83 15.50 -8.02
C GLY A 300 -6.77 14.04 -7.53
N SER A 301 -5.57 13.50 -7.33
CA SER A 301 -5.41 12.16 -6.74
C SER A 301 -6.04 12.11 -5.35
N ARG A 302 -6.49 10.93 -4.93
CA ARG A 302 -6.99 10.70 -3.57
C ARG A 302 -6.27 9.48 -2.99
N ILE A 303 -5.43 9.69 -1.99
CA ILE A 303 -4.56 8.64 -1.43
C ILE A 303 -4.85 8.49 0.07
N GLU A 304 -5.25 7.30 0.49
CA GLU A 304 -5.43 6.91 1.89
C GLU A 304 -4.51 5.73 2.22
N ILE A 305 -3.52 5.95 3.08
CA ILE A 305 -2.59 4.91 3.54
C ILE A 305 -2.69 4.78 5.06
N LEU A 306 -3.21 3.65 5.53
CA LEU A 306 -3.38 3.34 6.93
C LEU A 306 -2.34 2.28 7.34
N GLY A 307 -1.44 2.64 8.25
CA GLY A 307 -0.39 1.74 8.72
C GLY A 307 0.82 1.65 7.80
N ALA A 308 1.50 2.77 7.56
CA ALA A 308 2.78 2.81 6.85
C ALA A 308 4.00 2.67 7.78
N PHE A 309 5.08 2.09 7.27
CA PHE A 309 6.40 2.06 7.89
C PHE A 309 7.44 2.63 6.91
N LEU A 310 8.01 3.77 7.26
CA LEU A 310 8.94 4.53 6.43
C LEU A 310 10.36 4.39 6.98
N TYR A 311 11.28 3.97 6.12
CA TYR A 311 12.67 3.68 6.47
C TYR A 311 13.65 4.39 5.51
N PRO A 312 13.82 5.72 5.63
CA PRO A 312 14.78 6.43 4.81
C PRO A 312 16.21 6.04 5.19
N ILE A 313 17.02 5.77 4.17
CA ILE A 313 18.46 5.48 4.30
C ILE A 313 19.19 5.89 3.02
N GLY A 314 20.45 6.33 3.16
CA GLY A 314 21.29 6.78 2.04
C GLY A 314 21.62 8.26 2.10
N LYS A 315 21.99 8.87 0.97
CA LYS A 315 22.30 10.31 0.88
C LYS A 315 21.08 11.06 0.36
N ILE A 316 20.34 11.68 1.27
CA ILE A 316 19.10 12.41 0.95
C ILE A 316 19.41 13.90 0.82
N PRO A 317 19.18 14.53 -0.35
CA PRO A 317 19.30 15.98 -0.51
C PRO A 317 18.37 16.73 0.47
N PRO A 318 18.82 17.87 1.03
CA PRO A 318 18.03 18.64 2.00
C PRO A 318 16.65 19.08 1.51
N ASP A 319 16.51 19.27 0.20
CA ASP A 319 15.33 19.77 -0.50
C ASP A 319 14.41 18.66 -1.02
N ARG A 320 14.79 17.38 -0.90
CA ARG A 320 13.99 16.24 -1.39
C ARG A 320 12.85 15.91 -0.43
N PRO A 321 11.58 16.11 -0.80
CA PRO A 321 10.45 15.67 0.00
C PRO A 321 10.33 14.15 -0.02
N LEU A 322 9.89 13.56 1.09
CA LEU A 322 9.51 12.15 1.12
C LEU A 322 8.18 11.94 0.37
N ILE A 323 7.22 12.83 0.60
CA ILE A 323 5.91 12.85 -0.05
C ILE A 323 5.65 14.25 -0.60
N VAL A 324 5.12 14.32 -1.81
CA VAL A 324 4.59 15.54 -2.43
C VAL A 324 3.11 15.33 -2.72
N ASN A 325 2.27 16.26 -2.26
CA ASN A 325 0.84 16.32 -2.55
C ASN A 325 0.53 17.68 -3.18
N GLU A 326 0.08 17.69 -4.43
CA GLU A 326 -0.25 18.91 -5.18
C GLU A 326 -1.68 18.82 -5.69
N ASP A 327 -2.52 19.76 -5.23
CA ASP A 327 -3.93 19.86 -5.61
C ASP A 327 -4.69 18.52 -5.58
N SER A 328 -4.34 17.70 -4.58
CA SER A 328 -4.78 16.32 -4.39
C SER A 328 -5.13 16.08 -2.91
N ASP A 329 -5.82 14.99 -2.60
CA ASP A 329 -6.20 14.63 -1.24
C ASP A 329 -5.31 13.50 -0.71
N LEU A 330 -4.83 13.66 0.52
CA LEU A 330 -3.92 12.71 1.16
C LEU A 330 -4.35 12.49 2.60
N ALA A 331 -4.57 11.23 2.98
CA ALA A 331 -4.58 10.79 4.37
C ALA A 331 -3.50 9.72 4.57
N ILE A 332 -2.62 9.91 5.55
CA ILE A 332 -1.56 8.94 5.83
C ILE A 332 -1.27 8.82 7.32
N MET A 333 -1.22 7.58 7.80
CA MET A 333 -0.73 7.19 9.12
C MET A 333 0.59 6.44 8.93
N TYR A 334 1.68 6.89 9.56
CA TYR A 334 2.99 6.26 9.37
C TYR A 334 3.90 6.28 10.59
N GLY A 335 4.67 5.20 10.73
CA GLY A 335 5.84 5.13 11.60
C GLY A 335 7.10 5.40 10.78
N LEU A 336 8.08 6.06 11.39
CA LEU A 336 9.35 6.42 10.79
C LEU A 336 10.48 5.85 11.62
N SER A 337 11.44 5.16 10.99
CA SER A 337 12.66 4.73 11.66
C SER A 337 13.89 5.31 10.97
N VAL A 338 14.63 6.16 11.68
CA VAL A 338 15.80 6.86 11.14
C VAL A 338 17.06 6.22 11.68
N TYR A 339 17.82 5.56 10.80
CA TYR A 339 19.10 4.93 11.17
C TYR A 339 20.31 5.75 10.76
N ARG A 340 20.31 6.30 9.54
CA ARG A 340 21.44 7.08 9.00
C ARG A 340 21.05 8.49 8.59
N SER A 341 19.94 8.64 7.87
CA SER A 341 19.51 9.90 7.29
C SER A 341 17.98 9.95 7.23
N ASN A 342 17.45 11.17 7.15
CA ASN A 342 16.02 11.41 7.07
C ASN A 342 15.74 12.52 6.06
N HIS A 343 14.55 12.52 5.47
CA HIS A 343 14.07 13.65 4.69
C HIS A 343 13.79 14.83 5.63
N ARG A 344 14.36 16.00 5.32
CA ARG A 344 14.05 17.24 6.06
C ARG A 344 12.63 17.74 5.79
N ILE A 345 12.07 17.33 4.65
CA ILE A 345 10.70 17.58 4.24
C ILE A 345 9.98 16.22 4.22
N GLN A 346 9.15 15.95 5.23
CA GLN A 346 8.36 14.73 5.29
C GLN A 346 7.21 14.79 4.28
N ILE A 347 6.47 15.89 4.29
CA ILE A 347 5.37 16.13 3.35
C ILE A 347 5.49 17.56 2.85
N LEU A 348 5.58 17.72 1.53
CA LEU A 348 5.36 18.99 0.86
C LEU A 348 3.94 18.98 0.33
N ASP A 349 3.07 19.79 0.94
CA ASP A 349 1.66 19.86 0.60
C ASP A 349 1.36 21.21 -0.05
N ARG A 350 0.80 21.19 -1.26
CA ARG A 350 0.43 22.38 -2.02
C ARG A 350 -1.03 22.29 -2.42
N LYS A 351 -1.79 23.31 -2.02
CA LYS A 351 -3.23 23.38 -2.27
C LYS A 351 -3.62 24.79 -2.64
N ASN A 352 -4.23 24.96 -3.82
CA ASN A 352 -4.73 26.26 -4.30
C ASN A 352 -3.68 27.38 -4.18
N GLY A 353 -2.44 27.10 -4.61
CA GLY A 353 -1.32 28.05 -4.54
C GLY A 353 -0.71 28.28 -3.15
N ARG A 354 -1.27 27.71 -2.07
CA ARG A 354 -0.67 27.74 -0.73
C ARG A 354 0.22 26.52 -0.52
N GLN A 355 1.36 26.71 0.14
CA GLN A 355 2.31 25.65 0.45
C GLN A 355 2.44 25.47 1.96
N THR A 356 2.36 24.22 2.41
CA THR A 356 2.64 23.79 3.77
C THR A 356 3.72 22.70 3.77
N ILE A 357 4.63 22.75 4.74
CA ILE A 357 5.69 21.76 4.89
C ILE A 357 5.51 21.06 6.24
N VAL A 358 5.47 19.73 6.20
CA VAL A 358 5.62 18.89 7.39
C VAL A 358 7.07 18.48 7.49
N SER A 359 7.68 18.79 8.63
CA SER A 359 9.07 18.52 8.95
C SER A 359 9.19 17.37 9.96
N PRO A 360 10.40 16.82 10.18
CA PRO A 360 10.64 15.89 11.27
C PRO A 360 10.20 16.41 12.64
N GLN A 361 10.22 17.73 12.88
CA GLN A 361 9.83 18.31 14.17
C GLN A 361 8.33 18.20 14.44
N ASP A 362 7.52 18.04 13.40
CA ASP A 362 6.06 17.91 13.49
C ASP A 362 5.63 16.47 13.78
N LEU A 363 6.56 15.55 14.06
CA LEU A 363 6.28 14.14 14.38
C LEU A 363 6.38 13.86 15.88
N LEU A 364 5.71 12.80 16.35
CA LEU A 364 5.92 12.30 17.71
C LEU A 364 7.16 11.40 17.78
N TRP A 365 8.20 11.88 18.46
CA TRP A 365 9.46 11.14 18.62
C TRP A 365 9.52 10.34 19.93
N VAL A 366 9.93 9.06 19.81
CA VAL A 366 10.35 8.25 20.94
C VAL A 366 11.64 7.52 20.57
N GLY A 367 12.78 8.10 20.97
CA GLY A 367 14.10 7.58 20.62
C GLY A 367 14.52 7.96 19.21
N SER A 368 14.97 7.00 18.40
CA SER A 368 15.32 7.19 16.98
C SER A 368 14.16 6.93 16.01
N ARG A 369 12.97 6.73 16.56
CA ARG A 369 11.74 6.48 15.81
C ARG A 369 10.76 7.62 16.05
N ALA A 370 9.98 7.91 15.03
CA ALA A 370 8.91 8.87 15.08
C ALA A 370 7.62 8.27 14.52
N ARG A 371 6.50 8.94 14.73
CA ARG A 371 5.23 8.58 14.10
C ARG A 371 4.36 9.79 13.80
N MET A 372 3.48 9.61 12.81
CA MET A 372 2.35 10.44 12.47
C MET A 372 1.11 9.56 12.59
N ASP A 373 0.26 9.81 13.58
CA ASP A 373 -0.89 8.96 13.85
C ASP A 373 -2.00 9.21 12.81
N LEU A 374 -2.14 10.45 12.33
CA LEU A 374 -2.87 10.76 11.10
C LEU A 374 -2.48 12.13 10.53
N PHE A 375 -2.00 12.17 9.30
CA PHE A 375 -1.97 13.37 8.47
C PHE A 375 -3.17 13.38 7.54
N VAL A 376 -3.80 14.54 7.35
CA VAL A 376 -4.91 14.74 6.41
C VAL A 376 -4.72 16.07 5.67
N SER A 377 -4.76 16.03 4.35
CA SER A 377 -4.92 17.21 3.48
C SER A 377 -6.06 16.96 2.50
N ARG A 378 -6.98 17.91 2.40
CA ARG A 378 -8.12 17.87 1.48
C ARG A 378 -8.24 19.17 0.72
N GLY A 379 -8.91 19.11 -0.43
CA GLY A 379 -9.46 20.32 -1.06
C GLY A 379 -10.41 21.05 -0.12
N LEU A 380 -10.31 22.38 -0.15
CA LEU A 380 -11.51 23.19 0.00
C LEU A 380 -12.52 22.57 -0.99
N SER A 381 -13.65 22.05 -0.49
CA SER A 381 -14.74 21.74 -1.41
C SER A 381 -14.96 23.02 -2.21
N PRO A 382 -15.04 22.98 -3.54
CA PRO A 382 -15.55 24.11 -4.28
C PRO A 382 -16.85 24.47 -3.58
N SER A 383 -16.91 25.65 -2.97
CA SER A 383 -18.15 26.15 -2.41
C SER A 383 -19.21 25.90 -3.46
N ARG A 384 -20.33 25.25 -3.09
CA ARG A 384 -21.49 25.15 -3.96
C ARG A 384 -21.79 26.57 -4.43
N GLN A 385 -21.39 26.90 -5.66
CA GLN A 385 -21.85 28.09 -6.36
C GLN A 385 -23.20 27.76 -6.96
#